data_AF-X1KRY4-F1
#
_entry.id   AF-X1KRY4-F1
#
_cell.length_a   1.000
_cell.length_b   1.000
_cell.length_c   1.000
_cell.angle_alpha   90.00
_cell.angle_beta   90.00
_cell.angle_gamma   90.00
#
_symmetry.space_group_name_H-M   'P 1'
#
loop_
_entity.id
_entity.type
_entity.pdbx_description
1 polymer ?
#
loop_
_entity_poly.entity_id
_entity_poly.type
_entity_poly.pdbx_seq_one_letter_code
_entity_poly.pdbx_strand_id
1 'polypeptide(L)'
;MKSKRFRKTLYILLLSFAVVILAFASIYLINIYNIDRSYYQVYNTKDKVALRKFPYPYRAAMTICSDIDGTTTKEEFLEIQKFLNTKEETSMGEGVGLEIGNSFVMYAPPTCAFSYFSGNPGSAQIIGKFIKAGYIDFLHSYGEKDNFTRKDAIKAIEELNNNQYKVDVWVDHAKTPDNLGDDRTFGLGDHPGSIAYHSDLTLAYGIKFVWLGRVTTVIGQSVPITLKTFSSVYDSRHPVQSLINMGKEFAKNVLAVLGNKKYAMHKNYDLVRIAKLDDGQKAYEFLRFDNYWKGVATALLLSAWRT
;
A
#
# COMPACT_ATOMS: atom_id res chain seq x y z
N MET A 1 48.82 -7.36 35.65
CA MET A 1 48.71 -8.27 34.47
C MET A 1 47.29 -8.45 33.91
N LYS A 2 46.21 -8.48 34.72
CA LYS A 2 44.82 -8.66 34.21
C LYS A 2 44.35 -7.58 33.20
N SER A 3 44.77 -6.33 33.36
CA SER A 3 44.39 -5.19 32.48
C SER A 3 44.90 -5.29 31.04
N LYS A 4 46.15 -5.74 30.79
CA LYS A 4 46.70 -5.89 29.42
C LYS A 4 46.01 -7.02 28.64
N ARG A 5 45.70 -8.14 29.31
CA ARG A 5 44.99 -9.28 28.69
C ARG A 5 43.55 -8.89 28.33
N PHE A 6 42.85 -8.18 29.22
CA PHE A 6 41.51 -7.67 28.97
C PHE A 6 41.46 -6.71 27.77
N ARG A 7 42.39 -5.74 27.68
CA ARG A 7 42.48 -4.84 26.52
C ARG A 7 42.72 -5.59 25.22
N LYS A 8 43.65 -6.55 25.19
CA LYS A 8 43.93 -7.35 23.98
C LYS A 8 42.71 -8.15 23.52
N THR A 9 41.98 -8.78 24.44
CA THR A 9 40.73 -9.49 24.13
C THR A 9 39.65 -8.55 23.59
N LEU A 10 39.48 -7.37 24.21
CA LEU A 10 38.52 -6.36 23.74
C LEU A 10 38.87 -5.86 22.33
N TYR A 11 40.15 -5.59 22.05
CA TYR A 11 40.60 -5.19 20.71
C TYR A 11 40.34 -6.27 19.66
N ILE A 12 40.62 -7.54 19.96
CA ILE A 12 40.33 -8.65 19.05
C ILE A 12 38.83 -8.74 18.79
N LEU A 13 37.99 -8.61 19.82
CA LEU A 13 36.54 -8.65 19.68
C LEU A 13 36.01 -7.48 18.82
N LEU A 14 36.49 -6.26 19.06
CA LEU A 14 36.12 -5.09 18.26
C LEU A 14 36.58 -5.22 16.80
N LEU A 15 37.79 -5.73 16.57
CA LEU A 15 38.31 -5.95 15.23
C LEU A 15 37.50 -7.01 14.48
N SER A 16 37.18 -8.13 15.13
CA SER A 16 36.31 -9.17 14.55
C SER A 16 34.93 -8.63 14.21
N PHE A 17 34.35 -7.79 15.07
CA PHE A 17 33.06 -7.16 14.80
C PHE A 17 33.13 -6.19 13.62
N ALA A 18 34.20 -5.39 13.52
CA ALA A 18 34.43 -4.50 12.39
C ALA A 18 34.57 -5.27 11.06
N VAL A 19 35.30 -6.40 11.05
CA VAL A 19 35.43 -7.26 9.87
C VAL A 19 34.07 -7.81 9.42
N VAL A 20 33.23 -8.26 10.36
CA VAL A 20 31.87 -8.74 10.05
C VAL A 20 31.00 -7.63 9.48
N ILE A 21 31.04 -6.42 10.06
CA ILE A 21 30.30 -5.27 9.54
C ILE A 21 30.75 -4.91 8.12
N LEU A 22 32.06 -4.87 7.87
CA LEU A 22 32.61 -4.54 6.56
C LEU A 22 32.23 -5.59 5.51
N ALA A 23 32.29 -6.87 5.87
CA ALA A 23 31.87 -7.95 4.99
C ALA A 23 30.37 -7.82 4.65
N PHE A 24 29.52 -7.57 5.65
CA PHE A 24 28.10 -7.37 5.46
C PHE A 24 27.79 -6.15 4.57
N ALA A 25 28.42 -5.00 4.86
CA ALA A 25 28.28 -3.78 4.07
C ALA A 25 28.72 -3.99 2.62
N SER A 26 29.83 -4.71 2.41
CA SER A 26 30.32 -5.02 1.07
C SER A 26 29.33 -5.91 0.30
N ILE A 27 28.81 -6.96 0.93
CA ILE A 27 27.78 -7.83 0.32
C ILE A 27 26.55 -7.01 -0.05
N TYR A 28 26.06 -6.17 0.86
CA TYR A 28 24.90 -5.31 0.60
C TYR A 28 25.16 -4.34 -0.56
N LEU A 29 26.29 -3.63 -0.56
CA LEU A 29 26.64 -2.67 -1.62
C LEU A 29 26.80 -3.34 -2.99
N ILE A 30 27.41 -4.53 -3.04
CA ILE A 30 27.51 -5.33 -4.27
C ILE A 30 26.11 -5.70 -4.78
N ASN A 31 25.20 -6.09 -3.90
CA ASN A 31 23.82 -6.40 -4.29
C ASN A 31 23.07 -5.17 -4.80
N ILE A 32 23.19 -4.02 -4.14
CA ILE A 32 22.58 -2.77 -4.61
C ILE A 32 23.13 -2.38 -5.98
N TYR A 33 24.46 -2.44 -6.17
CA TYR A 33 25.08 -2.19 -7.46
C TYR A 33 24.52 -3.11 -8.56
N ASN A 34 24.36 -4.40 -8.27
CA ASN A 34 23.79 -5.36 -9.22
C ASN A 34 22.31 -5.09 -9.51
N ILE A 35 21.52 -4.71 -8.50
CA ILE A 35 20.11 -4.32 -8.65
C ILE A 35 19.99 -3.10 -9.56
N ASP A 36 20.72 -2.03 -9.26
CA ASP A 36 20.68 -0.78 -10.03
C ASP A 36 21.19 -1.01 -11.46
N ARG A 37 22.25 -1.79 -11.64
CA ARG A 37 22.74 -2.17 -12.97
C ARG A 37 21.68 -2.93 -13.75
N SER A 38 20.98 -3.87 -13.12
CA SER A 38 19.90 -4.62 -13.76
C SER A 38 18.74 -3.71 -14.16
N TYR A 39 18.42 -2.71 -13.33
CA TYR A 39 17.41 -1.71 -13.64
C TYR A 39 17.74 -0.97 -14.93
N TYR A 40 18.97 -0.48 -15.11
CA TYR A 40 19.35 0.20 -16.35
C TYR A 40 19.39 -0.73 -17.57
N GLN A 41 19.81 -1.98 -17.39
CA GLN A 41 19.96 -2.93 -18.50
C GLN A 41 18.62 -3.42 -19.04
N VAL A 42 17.67 -3.77 -18.18
CA VAL A 42 16.37 -4.32 -18.59
C VAL A 42 15.56 -3.32 -19.42
N TYR A 43 15.73 -2.02 -19.17
CA TYR A 43 14.94 -0.97 -19.81
C TYR A 43 15.68 -0.17 -20.89
N ASN A 44 16.95 -0.48 -21.15
CA ASN A 44 17.70 0.11 -22.25
C ASN A 44 17.29 -0.55 -23.58
N THR A 45 16.23 -0.02 -24.19
CA THR A 45 15.59 -0.53 -25.41
C THR A 45 15.93 0.29 -26.66
N LYS A 46 17.01 1.10 -26.61
CA LYS A 46 17.32 2.15 -27.60
C LYS A 46 17.24 1.72 -29.07
N ASP A 47 17.43 0.44 -29.39
CA ASP A 47 17.51 -0.04 -30.77
C ASP A 47 16.66 -1.29 -31.07
N LYS A 48 15.67 -1.65 -30.23
CA LYS A 48 14.82 -2.85 -30.42
C LYS A 48 13.36 -2.59 -30.09
N VAL A 49 12.45 -3.11 -30.91
CA VAL A 49 11.02 -3.23 -30.53
C VAL A 49 10.97 -4.15 -29.31
N ALA A 50 10.57 -3.60 -28.16
CA ALA A 50 10.53 -4.32 -26.89
C ALA A 50 9.34 -3.85 -26.04
N LEU A 51 8.81 -4.74 -25.20
CA LEU A 51 7.81 -4.39 -24.20
C LEU A 51 8.43 -3.48 -23.14
N ARG A 52 7.75 -2.38 -22.82
CA ARG A 52 8.16 -1.43 -21.78
C ARG A 52 7.93 -2.04 -20.39
N LYS A 53 8.69 -1.57 -19.39
CA LYS A 53 8.38 -1.83 -17.98
C LYS A 53 6.92 -1.48 -17.71
N PHE A 54 6.25 -2.28 -16.88
CA PHE A 54 5.04 -1.87 -16.20
C PHE A 54 5.29 -1.75 -14.69
N PRO A 55 4.97 -0.60 -14.05
CA PRO A 55 4.63 0.67 -14.71
C PRO A 55 5.83 1.18 -15.52
N TYR A 56 5.54 1.94 -16.59
CA TYR A 56 6.60 2.63 -17.34
C TYR A 56 7.37 3.55 -16.38
N PRO A 57 8.69 3.75 -16.55
CA PRO A 57 9.42 4.75 -15.77
C PRO A 57 8.87 6.16 -16.06
N TYR A 58 7.90 6.57 -15.25
CA TYR A 58 7.37 7.92 -15.24
C TYR A 58 8.30 8.83 -14.42
N ARG A 59 8.37 10.11 -14.76
CA ARG A 59 9.10 11.10 -13.95
C ARG A 59 8.48 11.26 -12.55
N ALA A 60 7.15 11.10 -12.48
CA ALA A 60 6.37 10.98 -11.26
C ALA A 60 5.07 10.23 -11.60
N ALA A 61 4.58 9.43 -10.66
CA ALA A 61 3.24 8.86 -10.69
C ALA A 61 2.64 9.09 -9.30
N MET A 62 1.42 9.61 -9.26
CA MET A 62 0.71 9.91 -8.02
C MET A 62 -0.76 9.65 -8.23
N THR A 63 -1.37 8.99 -7.26
CA THR A 63 -2.81 8.93 -7.08
C THR A 63 -3.11 9.37 -5.65
N ILE A 64 -4.22 10.07 -5.48
CA ILE A 64 -4.72 10.54 -4.19
C ILE A 64 -6.17 10.11 -4.13
N CYS A 65 -6.53 9.44 -3.03
CA CYS A 65 -7.89 9.03 -2.79
C CYS A 65 -8.24 9.23 -1.32
N SER A 66 -9.52 9.51 -1.06
CA SER A 66 -10.07 9.44 0.29
C SER A 66 -10.35 7.99 0.66
N ASP A 67 -10.03 7.65 1.91
CA ASP A 67 -10.42 6.38 2.52
C ASP A 67 -11.78 6.55 3.20
N ILE A 68 -12.68 5.57 3.04
CA ILE A 68 -14.02 5.57 3.64
C ILE A 68 -13.98 5.23 5.14
N ASP A 69 -12.88 4.68 5.64
CA ASP A 69 -12.70 4.31 7.04
C ASP A 69 -13.02 5.48 8.00
N GLY A 70 -13.91 5.21 8.96
CA GLY A 70 -14.36 6.20 9.94
C GLY A 70 -15.37 7.22 9.42
N THR A 71 -15.77 7.16 8.14
CA THR A 71 -16.86 7.97 7.59
C THR A 71 -18.17 7.23 7.81
N THR A 72 -18.87 7.52 8.91
CA THR A 72 -20.00 6.69 9.37
C THR A 72 -21.33 7.06 8.76
N THR A 73 -21.48 8.30 8.31
CA THR A 73 -22.73 8.82 7.75
C THR A 73 -22.61 9.24 6.30
N LYS A 74 -23.76 9.22 5.62
CA LYS A 74 -23.90 9.74 4.25
C LYS A 74 -23.56 11.24 4.21
N GLU A 75 -23.99 11.99 5.21
CA GLU A 75 -23.78 13.43 5.30
C GLU A 75 -22.28 13.74 5.45
N GLU A 76 -21.56 13.01 6.29
CA GLU A 76 -20.09 13.09 6.38
C GLU A 76 -19.44 12.73 5.04
N PHE A 77 -19.87 11.65 4.37
CA PHE A 77 -19.33 11.25 3.07
C PHE A 77 -19.47 12.36 2.02
N LEU A 78 -20.66 12.96 1.90
CA LEU A 78 -20.93 14.03 0.95
C LEU A 78 -20.15 15.30 1.30
N GLU A 79 -19.98 15.58 2.59
CA GLU A 79 -19.24 16.74 3.06
C GLU A 79 -17.74 16.60 2.80
N ILE A 80 -17.16 15.41 3.03
CA ILE A 80 -15.77 15.09 2.66
C ILE A 80 -15.59 15.22 1.15
N GLN A 81 -16.52 14.68 0.37
CA GLN A 81 -16.46 14.79 -1.08
C GLN A 81 -16.49 16.26 -1.53
N LYS A 82 -17.37 17.07 -0.95
CA LYS A 82 -17.50 18.50 -1.24
C LYS A 82 -16.22 19.25 -0.87
N PHE A 83 -15.70 19.04 0.34
CA PHE A 83 -14.47 19.66 0.82
C PHE A 83 -13.29 19.32 -0.07
N LEU A 84 -13.10 18.05 -0.45
CA LEU A 84 -11.96 17.67 -1.28
C LEU A 84 -12.07 18.22 -2.71
N ASN A 85 -13.26 18.15 -3.32
CA ASN A 85 -13.43 18.34 -4.77
C ASN A 85 -13.92 19.73 -5.19
N THR A 86 -14.25 20.63 -4.28
CA THR A 86 -14.75 21.97 -4.61
C THR A 86 -13.94 23.06 -3.93
N LYS A 87 -14.18 24.32 -4.29
CA LYS A 87 -13.67 25.52 -3.60
C LYS A 87 -14.74 26.20 -2.74
N GLU A 88 -15.85 25.53 -2.51
CA GLU A 88 -16.94 26.07 -1.70
C GLU A 88 -16.60 26.01 -0.21
N GLU A 89 -17.26 26.85 0.58
CA GLU A 89 -17.25 26.74 2.04
C GLU A 89 -17.94 25.43 2.47
N THR A 90 -17.31 24.74 3.41
CA THR A 90 -17.78 23.50 4.04
C THR A 90 -17.64 23.61 5.56
N SER A 91 -18.21 22.67 6.31
CA SER A 91 -18.00 22.51 7.75
C SER A 91 -16.55 22.24 8.15
N MET A 92 -15.71 21.82 7.20
CA MET A 92 -14.26 21.60 7.40
C MET A 92 -13.41 22.80 6.95
N GLY A 93 -14.06 23.90 6.51
CA GLY A 93 -13.43 25.10 5.95
C GLY A 93 -13.57 25.19 4.43
N GLU A 94 -12.80 26.10 3.82
CA GLU A 94 -12.75 26.26 2.36
C GLU A 94 -12.26 24.97 1.69
N GLY A 95 -13.00 24.52 0.68
CA GLY A 95 -12.66 23.30 -0.05
C GLY A 95 -11.32 23.35 -0.78
N VAL A 96 -10.69 22.18 -0.89
CA VAL A 96 -9.35 21.98 -1.47
C VAL A 96 -9.37 22.10 -3.00
N GLY A 97 -10.49 21.79 -3.65
CA GLY A 97 -10.67 21.89 -5.10
C GLY A 97 -9.74 20.96 -5.88
N LEU A 98 -9.48 19.77 -5.35
CA LEU A 98 -8.72 18.71 -6.00
C LEU A 98 -9.69 17.61 -6.41
N GLU A 99 -9.65 17.21 -7.67
CA GLU A 99 -10.43 16.07 -8.17
C GLU A 99 -9.88 14.78 -7.55
N ILE A 100 -10.44 14.39 -6.40
CA ILE A 100 -9.99 13.28 -5.55
C ILE A 100 -11.09 12.23 -5.53
N GLY A 101 -10.71 11.01 -5.91
CA GLY A 101 -11.54 9.81 -5.79
C GLY A 101 -11.75 9.38 -4.34
N ASN A 102 -12.65 8.45 -4.15
CA ASN A 102 -13.06 7.94 -2.85
C ASN A 102 -13.22 6.42 -2.89
N SER A 103 -13.35 5.81 -1.73
CA SER A 103 -13.65 4.39 -1.61
C SER A 103 -15.04 4.13 -1.09
N PHE A 104 -15.40 2.86 -1.14
CA PHE A 104 -16.58 2.32 -0.50
C PHE A 104 -16.29 0.91 0.00
N VAL A 105 -17.15 0.48 0.92
CA VAL A 105 -17.24 -0.91 1.38
C VAL A 105 -18.65 -1.45 1.12
N MET A 106 -18.76 -2.77 0.94
CA MET A 106 -20.07 -3.40 0.72
C MET A 106 -20.81 -3.59 2.03
N TYR A 107 -20.10 -3.98 3.08
CA TYR A 107 -20.61 -4.31 4.41
C TYR A 107 -19.78 -3.57 5.46
N ALA A 108 -20.44 -2.84 6.34
CA ALA A 108 -19.80 -2.35 7.57
C ALA A 108 -20.89 -2.12 8.63
N PRO A 109 -20.56 -2.30 9.92
CA PRO A 109 -21.42 -1.83 10.98
C PRO A 109 -21.53 -0.29 10.91
N PRO A 110 -22.65 0.31 11.34
CA PRO A 110 -22.85 1.76 11.31
C PRO A 110 -21.77 2.57 12.05
N THR A 111 -21.06 1.94 13.00
CA THR A 111 -19.99 2.56 13.77
C THR A 111 -18.64 2.59 13.05
N CYS A 112 -18.49 1.86 11.95
CA CYS A 112 -17.24 1.75 11.20
C CYS A 112 -17.26 2.65 9.96
N ALA A 113 -18.21 2.41 9.06
CA ALA A 113 -18.27 3.12 7.79
C ALA A 113 -19.67 3.11 7.16
N PHE A 114 -19.94 4.15 6.37
CA PHE A 114 -21.02 4.23 5.42
C PHE A 114 -20.82 3.18 4.33
N SER A 115 -21.77 2.25 4.21
CA SER A 115 -21.63 1.06 3.37
C SER A 115 -22.81 0.84 2.42
N TYR A 116 -22.55 0.11 1.33
CA TYR A 116 -23.55 -0.18 0.29
C TYR A 116 -24.76 -0.93 0.85
N PHE A 117 -24.53 -2.00 1.62
CA PHE A 117 -25.57 -2.80 2.28
C PHE A 117 -25.85 -2.37 3.73
N SER A 118 -25.87 -1.06 4.00
CA SER A 118 -26.17 -0.50 5.33
C SER A 118 -27.64 -0.63 5.77
N GLY A 119 -28.51 -1.21 4.94
CA GLY A 119 -29.95 -1.30 5.20
C GLY A 119 -30.75 -0.03 4.89
N ASN A 120 -30.06 1.08 4.57
CA ASN A 120 -30.67 2.30 4.04
C ASN A 120 -30.56 2.32 2.50
N PRO A 121 -31.68 2.28 1.75
CA PRO A 121 -31.64 2.31 0.28
C PRO A 121 -30.91 3.53 -0.31
N GLY A 122 -30.90 4.67 0.41
CA GLY A 122 -30.19 5.87 -0.01
C GLY A 122 -28.68 5.67 -0.14
N SER A 123 -28.09 4.76 0.65
CA SER A 123 -26.65 4.52 0.65
C SER A 123 -26.17 3.89 -0.66
N ALA A 124 -26.84 2.81 -1.10
CA ALA A 124 -26.55 2.14 -2.36
C ALA A 124 -26.73 3.07 -3.56
N GLN A 125 -27.77 3.92 -3.55
CA GLN A 125 -28.02 4.90 -4.60
C GLN A 125 -26.88 5.94 -4.71
N ILE A 126 -26.40 6.43 -3.57
CA ILE A 126 -25.32 7.43 -3.54
C ILE A 126 -24.01 6.79 -3.99
N ILE A 127 -23.60 5.68 -3.37
CA ILE A 127 -22.37 4.97 -3.76
C ILE A 127 -22.41 4.65 -5.26
N GLY A 128 -23.52 4.09 -5.75
CA GLY A 128 -23.68 3.78 -7.17
C GLY A 128 -23.57 5.01 -8.10
N LYS A 129 -24.13 6.15 -7.69
CA LYS A 129 -23.98 7.42 -8.42
C LYS A 129 -22.53 7.87 -8.48
N PHE A 130 -21.80 7.79 -7.36
CA PHE A 130 -20.41 8.20 -7.28
C PHE A 130 -19.47 7.27 -8.05
N ILE A 131 -19.73 5.95 -8.07
CA ILE A 131 -19.01 5.00 -8.93
C ILE A 131 -19.23 5.35 -10.41
N LYS A 132 -20.48 5.54 -10.84
CA LYS A 132 -20.81 5.88 -12.24
C LYS A 132 -20.21 7.21 -12.70
N ALA A 133 -20.08 8.15 -11.77
CA ALA A 133 -19.47 9.45 -12.02
C ALA A 133 -17.92 9.42 -11.97
N GLY A 134 -17.30 8.29 -11.59
CA GLY A 134 -15.85 8.15 -11.51
C GLY A 134 -15.23 8.72 -10.23
N TYR A 135 -16.04 9.11 -9.24
CA TYR A 135 -15.57 9.66 -7.96
C TYR A 135 -15.38 8.60 -6.88
N ILE A 136 -15.87 7.37 -7.09
CA ILE A 136 -15.46 6.19 -6.33
C ILE A 136 -14.73 5.25 -7.29
N ASP A 137 -13.48 4.95 -7.00
CA ASP A 137 -12.56 4.27 -7.93
C ASP A 137 -11.96 2.96 -7.38
N PHE A 138 -12.13 2.67 -6.09
CA PHE A 138 -11.68 1.42 -5.49
C PHE A 138 -12.64 0.84 -4.45
N LEU A 139 -12.58 -0.50 -4.31
CA LEU A 139 -13.29 -1.26 -3.29
C LEU A 139 -12.34 -1.47 -2.09
N HIS A 140 -12.71 -0.94 -0.93
CA HIS A 140 -11.95 -1.12 0.32
C HIS A 140 -12.40 -2.42 1.00
N SER A 141 -11.97 -3.53 0.42
CA SER A 141 -12.42 -4.88 0.71
C SER A 141 -13.96 -4.98 0.58
N TYR A 142 -14.55 -6.13 0.92
CA TYR A 142 -16.00 -6.15 1.10
C TYR A 142 -16.43 -5.44 2.39
N GLY A 143 -15.50 -5.17 3.29
CA GLY A 143 -15.63 -4.38 4.50
C GLY A 143 -15.73 -5.22 5.78
N GLU A 144 -16.05 -4.58 6.90
CA GLU A 144 -16.04 -5.20 8.21
C GLU A 144 -17.34 -5.99 8.47
N LYS A 145 -17.34 -7.27 8.12
CA LYS A 145 -18.42 -8.23 8.44
C LYS A 145 -17.86 -9.46 9.15
N ASP A 146 -18.14 -9.61 10.44
CA ASP A 146 -17.60 -10.68 11.29
C ASP A 146 -17.80 -12.10 10.75
N ASN A 147 -18.97 -12.35 10.15
CA ASN A 147 -19.35 -13.65 9.58
C ASN A 147 -19.32 -13.62 8.05
N PHE A 148 -18.35 -12.92 7.46
CA PHE A 148 -18.19 -12.88 6.01
C PHE A 148 -18.02 -14.28 5.43
N THR A 149 -18.76 -14.56 4.36
CA THR A 149 -18.68 -15.81 3.61
C THR A 149 -18.60 -15.54 2.11
N ARG A 150 -18.22 -16.56 1.34
CA ARG A 150 -18.28 -16.53 -0.13
C ARG A 150 -19.64 -16.10 -0.68
N LYS A 151 -20.74 -16.43 0.00
CA LYS A 151 -22.10 -15.99 -0.42
C LYS A 151 -22.25 -14.47 -0.39
N ASP A 152 -21.57 -13.80 0.54
CA ASP A 152 -21.55 -12.35 0.61
C ASP A 152 -20.77 -11.75 -0.54
N ALA A 153 -19.60 -12.32 -0.88
CA ALA A 153 -18.85 -11.93 -2.07
C ALA A 153 -19.69 -12.09 -3.35
N ILE A 154 -20.38 -13.23 -3.51
CA ILE A 154 -21.27 -13.46 -4.67
C ILE A 154 -22.33 -12.36 -4.75
N LYS A 155 -23.05 -12.11 -3.66
CA LYS A 155 -24.09 -11.07 -3.61
C LYS A 155 -23.53 -9.69 -3.96
N ALA A 156 -22.36 -9.34 -3.43
CA ALA A 156 -21.71 -8.08 -3.72
C ALA A 156 -21.32 -7.95 -5.19
N ILE A 157 -20.68 -8.96 -5.77
CA ILE A 157 -20.29 -8.97 -7.19
C ILE A 157 -21.51 -8.93 -8.12
N GLU A 158 -22.59 -9.63 -7.78
CA GLU A 158 -23.85 -9.59 -8.52
C GLU A 158 -24.45 -8.17 -8.53
N GLU A 159 -24.49 -7.48 -7.40
CA GLU A 159 -24.93 -6.07 -7.34
C GLU A 159 -24.07 -5.17 -8.22
N LEU A 160 -22.74 -5.30 -8.15
CA LEU A 160 -21.84 -4.48 -8.96
C LEU A 160 -22.05 -4.75 -10.46
N ASN A 161 -22.17 -6.01 -10.87
CA ASN A 161 -22.40 -6.37 -12.27
C ASN A 161 -23.78 -5.93 -12.79
N ASN A 162 -24.84 -6.19 -12.03
CA ASN A 162 -26.22 -5.85 -12.42
C ASN A 162 -26.40 -4.35 -12.64
N ASN A 163 -25.68 -3.54 -11.87
CA ASN A 163 -25.74 -2.08 -11.98
C ASN A 163 -24.66 -1.48 -12.88
N GLN A 164 -23.80 -2.32 -13.48
CA GLN A 164 -22.65 -1.93 -14.30
C GLN A 164 -21.68 -1.00 -13.56
N TYR A 165 -21.55 -1.19 -12.26
CA TYR A 165 -20.51 -0.56 -11.46
C TYR A 165 -19.19 -1.25 -11.76
N LYS A 166 -18.13 -0.46 -11.98
CA LYS A 166 -16.78 -0.95 -12.28
C LYS A 166 -15.74 -0.19 -11.48
N VAL A 167 -14.90 -0.95 -10.80
CA VAL A 167 -13.71 -0.50 -10.07
C VAL A 167 -12.61 -1.52 -10.34
N ASP A 168 -11.37 -1.03 -10.47
CA ASP A 168 -10.22 -1.85 -10.88
C ASP A 168 -9.26 -2.16 -9.71
N VAL A 169 -9.49 -1.55 -8.56
CA VAL A 169 -8.59 -1.52 -7.42
C VAL A 169 -9.26 -2.10 -6.18
N TRP A 170 -8.56 -2.99 -5.49
CA TRP A 170 -8.93 -3.60 -4.22
C TRP A 170 -7.94 -3.17 -3.15
N VAL A 171 -8.45 -2.90 -1.95
CA VAL A 171 -7.66 -2.49 -0.80
C VAL A 171 -8.10 -3.31 0.40
N ASP A 172 -7.21 -4.09 0.98
CA ASP A 172 -7.51 -4.83 2.20
C ASP A 172 -7.82 -3.88 3.38
N HIS A 173 -8.76 -4.29 4.24
CA HIS A 173 -9.15 -3.56 5.45
C HIS A 173 -8.55 -4.18 6.72
N ALA A 174 -7.75 -3.42 7.47
CA ALA A 174 -7.21 -3.81 8.78
C ALA A 174 -6.90 -5.32 8.94
N LYS A 175 -7.76 -6.08 9.64
CA LYS A 175 -7.70 -7.56 9.73
C LYS A 175 -9.11 -8.14 9.67
N THR A 176 -9.59 -8.38 8.47
CA THR A 176 -10.92 -8.93 8.24
C THR A 176 -10.86 -10.24 7.45
N PRO A 177 -11.84 -11.15 7.61
CA PRO A 177 -11.82 -12.46 6.94
C PRO A 177 -11.79 -12.39 5.41
N ASP A 178 -12.30 -11.30 4.82
CA ASP A 178 -12.38 -11.05 3.38
C ASP A 178 -11.10 -10.46 2.77
N ASN A 179 -10.08 -10.12 3.56
CA ASN A 179 -8.82 -9.68 2.99
C ASN A 179 -8.13 -10.76 2.17
N LEU A 180 -7.33 -10.33 1.20
CA LEU A 180 -6.48 -11.19 0.36
C LEU A 180 -5.04 -11.32 0.90
N GLY A 181 -4.65 -10.50 1.88
CA GLY A 181 -3.30 -10.49 2.45
C GLY A 181 -3.07 -11.57 3.51
N ASP A 182 -1.84 -12.07 3.59
CA ASP A 182 -1.41 -13.13 4.52
C ASP A 182 -0.61 -12.61 5.74
N ASP A 183 -0.18 -11.34 5.72
CA ASP A 183 0.82 -10.85 6.68
C ASP A 183 0.41 -9.60 7.49
N ARG A 184 0.16 -8.47 6.84
CA ARG A 184 -0.17 -7.19 7.46
C ARG A 184 -1.68 -7.08 7.64
N THR A 185 -2.39 -7.40 6.57
CA THR A 185 -3.83 -7.37 6.45
C THR A 185 -4.40 -8.78 6.40
N PHE A 186 -4.06 -9.59 7.41
CA PHE A 186 -4.42 -11.02 7.43
C PHE A 186 -5.90 -11.24 7.13
N GLY A 187 -6.18 -12.05 6.11
CA GLY A 187 -7.51 -12.53 5.73
C GLY A 187 -7.46 -13.94 5.18
N LEU A 188 -8.61 -14.40 4.67
CA LEU A 188 -8.79 -15.75 4.12
C LEU A 188 -9.47 -15.71 2.74
N GLY A 189 -9.53 -14.54 2.11
CA GLY A 189 -10.24 -14.29 0.85
C GLY A 189 -9.63 -15.00 -0.35
N ASP A 190 -8.34 -15.33 -0.30
CA ASP A 190 -7.64 -16.08 -1.34
C ASP A 190 -7.29 -17.53 -0.96
N HIS A 191 -7.81 -18.05 0.15
CA HIS A 191 -7.60 -19.43 0.60
C HIS A 191 -8.72 -20.35 0.09
N PRO A 192 -8.52 -21.26 -0.88
CA PRO A 192 -9.61 -22.03 -1.51
C PRO A 192 -10.45 -22.90 -0.55
N GLY A 193 -9.86 -23.31 0.58
CA GLY A 193 -10.55 -24.10 1.61
C GLY A 193 -11.34 -23.27 2.63
N SER A 194 -11.28 -21.94 2.57
CA SER A 194 -11.95 -21.05 3.50
C SER A 194 -13.41 -20.82 3.13
N ILE A 195 -14.27 -20.65 4.15
CA ILE A 195 -15.64 -20.19 3.94
C ILE A 195 -15.71 -18.77 3.38
N ALA A 196 -14.65 -17.98 3.56
CA ALA A 196 -14.51 -16.60 3.07
C ALA A 196 -13.84 -16.53 1.68
N TYR A 197 -13.49 -17.66 1.05
CA TYR A 197 -12.82 -17.67 -0.25
C TYR A 197 -13.61 -16.93 -1.35
N HIS A 198 -13.00 -15.94 -2.01
CA HIS A 198 -13.63 -15.15 -3.07
C HIS A 198 -12.67 -14.51 -4.09
N SER A 199 -11.35 -14.67 -3.97
CA SER A 199 -10.36 -14.08 -4.89
C SER A 199 -10.67 -14.37 -6.36
N ASP A 200 -11.16 -15.57 -6.70
CA ASP A 200 -11.62 -15.94 -8.05
C ASP A 200 -12.77 -15.07 -8.55
N LEU A 201 -13.75 -14.79 -7.69
CA LEU A 201 -14.88 -13.90 -8.00
C LEU A 201 -14.40 -12.45 -8.14
N THR A 202 -13.60 -11.98 -7.19
CA THR A 202 -13.09 -10.60 -7.14
C THR A 202 -12.25 -10.27 -8.38
N LEU A 203 -11.34 -11.17 -8.77
CA LEU A 203 -10.50 -10.97 -9.95
C LEU A 203 -11.29 -11.18 -11.26
N ALA A 204 -12.22 -12.15 -11.31
CA ALA A 204 -13.08 -12.35 -12.48
C ALA A 204 -14.03 -11.17 -12.75
N TYR A 205 -14.45 -10.45 -11.70
CA TYR A 205 -15.25 -9.23 -11.84
C TYR A 205 -14.49 -8.09 -12.57
N GLY A 206 -13.16 -8.06 -12.42
CA GLY A 206 -12.29 -7.11 -13.11
C GLY A 206 -11.27 -6.38 -12.23
N ILE A 207 -11.16 -6.70 -10.93
CA ILE A 207 -10.10 -6.14 -10.08
C ILE A 207 -8.73 -6.56 -10.64
N LYS A 208 -7.84 -5.57 -10.81
CA LYS A 208 -6.48 -5.77 -11.36
C LYS A 208 -5.42 -5.42 -10.34
N PHE A 209 -5.64 -4.37 -9.55
CA PHE A 209 -4.69 -3.85 -8.59
C PHE A 209 -5.14 -4.16 -7.18
N VAL A 210 -4.20 -4.62 -6.34
CA VAL A 210 -4.49 -5.00 -4.96
C VAL A 210 -3.53 -4.29 -4.01
N TRP A 211 -4.02 -3.85 -2.87
CA TRP A 211 -3.17 -3.44 -1.75
C TRP A 211 -3.33 -4.40 -0.60
N LEU A 212 -2.23 -5.10 -0.27
CA LEU A 212 -2.17 -6.15 0.75
C LEU A 212 -1.44 -5.65 2.01
N GLY A 213 -1.66 -4.38 2.39
CA GLY A 213 -1.04 -3.79 3.59
C GLY A 213 0.40 -3.27 3.42
N ARG A 214 0.93 -3.19 2.19
CA ARG A 214 2.31 -2.75 1.93
C ARG A 214 2.46 -1.23 1.89
N VAL A 215 3.44 -0.75 2.64
CA VAL A 215 3.64 0.69 2.89
C VAL A 215 5.11 1.05 2.96
N THR A 216 5.42 2.26 2.53
CA THR A 216 6.74 2.87 2.64
C THR A 216 6.63 4.37 2.93
N THR A 217 7.61 4.89 3.64
CA THR A 217 7.84 6.34 3.75
C THR A 217 8.81 6.85 2.68
N VAL A 218 9.33 5.95 1.83
CA VAL A 218 10.27 6.30 0.75
C VAL A 218 9.51 6.88 -0.43
N ILE A 219 10.13 7.92 -0.96
CA ILE A 219 9.67 8.80 -2.01
C ILE A 219 10.28 8.32 -3.32
N GLY A 220 9.50 8.35 -4.40
CA GLY A 220 10.03 8.04 -5.73
C GLY A 220 10.30 6.55 -5.88
N GLN A 221 9.23 5.80 -6.13
CA GLN A 221 9.27 4.35 -6.29
C GLN A 221 9.70 3.99 -7.71
N SER A 222 10.21 2.76 -7.89
CA SER A 222 10.72 2.23 -9.15
C SER A 222 11.88 3.06 -9.73
N VAL A 223 12.83 3.48 -8.90
CA VAL A 223 14.08 4.16 -9.29
C VAL A 223 15.30 3.48 -8.63
N PRO A 224 16.53 3.69 -9.13
CA PRO A 224 17.75 3.18 -8.51
C PRO A 224 17.89 3.60 -7.04
N ILE A 225 18.46 2.72 -6.21
CA ILE A 225 18.59 2.95 -4.78
C ILE A 225 19.85 3.76 -4.50
N THR A 226 19.68 4.90 -3.85
CA THR A 226 20.77 5.80 -3.48
C THR A 226 20.68 6.19 -2.01
N LEU A 227 21.70 6.88 -1.49
CA LEU A 227 21.62 7.47 -0.14
C LEU A 227 20.42 8.42 -0.01
N LYS A 228 20.04 9.09 -1.10
CA LYS A 228 18.90 10.01 -1.14
C LYS A 228 17.57 9.29 -0.93
N THR A 229 17.47 8.02 -1.32
CA THR A 229 16.27 7.17 -1.12
C THR A 229 15.87 7.12 0.35
N PHE A 230 16.85 7.05 1.26
CA PHE A 230 16.57 7.00 2.69
C PHE A 230 16.55 8.41 3.31
N SER A 231 17.47 9.30 2.91
CA SER A 231 17.52 10.65 3.50
C SER A 231 16.32 11.51 3.13
N SER A 232 15.59 11.20 2.06
CA SER A 232 14.36 11.92 1.69
C SER A 232 13.25 11.79 2.73
N VAL A 233 13.30 10.77 3.59
CA VAL A 233 12.32 10.55 4.68
C VAL A 233 12.43 11.60 5.78
N TYR A 234 13.52 12.38 5.83
CA TYR A 234 13.80 13.27 6.94
C TYR A 234 12.88 14.51 6.97
N ASP A 235 12.16 14.69 8.09
CA ASP A 235 11.42 15.91 8.44
C ASP A 235 12.11 16.61 9.62
N SER A 236 12.59 17.83 9.38
CA SER A 236 13.24 18.70 10.38
C SER A 236 12.37 19.01 11.60
N ARG A 237 11.04 18.92 11.48
CA ARG A 237 10.08 19.15 12.59
C ARG A 237 10.01 17.94 13.53
N HIS A 238 10.38 16.76 13.06
CA HIS A 238 10.33 15.50 13.80
C HIS A 238 11.64 14.71 13.63
N PRO A 239 12.79 15.26 14.05
CA PRO A 239 14.10 14.72 13.69
C PRO A 239 14.34 13.31 14.25
N VAL A 240 13.90 13.05 15.49
CA VAL A 240 14.07 11.74 16.13
C VAL A 240 13.25 10.68 15.40
N GLN A 241 11.97 10.94 15.14
CA GLN A 241 11.09 10.01 14.44
C GLN A 241 11.53 9.79 12.98
N SER A 242 12.03 10.84 12.34
CA SER A 242 12.62 10.76 11.01
C SER A 242 13.79 9.78 10.96
N LEU A 243 14.74 9.88 11.89
CA LEU A 243 15.86 8.94 11.97
C LEU A 243 15.39 7.49 12.23
N ILE A 244 14.35 7.30 13.03
CA ILE A 244 13.73 5.99 13.25
C ILE A 244 13.11 5.46 11.95
N ASN A 245 12.38 6.28 11.21
CA ASN A 245 11.73 5.87 9.95
C ASN A 245 12.76 5.59 8.86
N MET A 246 13.81 6.41 8.74
CA MET A 246 14.97 6.14 7.88
C MET A 246 15.60 4.77 8.19
N GLY A 247 15.85 4.49 9.48
CA GLY A 247 16.39 3.21 9.91
C GLY A 247 15.47 2.02 9.60
N LYS A 248 14.15 2.19 9.78
CA LYS A 248 13.15 1.17 9.42
C LYS A 248 13.15 0.87 7.93
N GLU A 249 13.13 1.90 7.08
CA GLU A 249 13.14 1.72 5.62
C GLU A 249 14.45 1.09 5.14
N PHE A 250 15.59 1.53 5.69
CA PHE A 250 16.89 0.90 5.43
C PHE A 250 16.88 -0.58 5.83
N ALA A 251 16.39 -0.92 7.03
CA ALA A 251 16.30 -2.30 7.49
C ALA A 251 15.38 -3.16 6.60
N LYS A 252 14.23 -2.64 6.16
CA LYS A 252 13.33 -3.32 5.21
C LYS A 252 14.07 -3.62 3.90
N ASN A 253 14.79 -2.64 3.35
CA ASN A 253 15.55 -2.82 2.12
C ASN A 253 16.67 -3.86 2.28
N VAL A 254 17.45 -3.80 3.37
CA VAL A 254 18.48 -4.81 3.67
C VAL A 254 17.89 -6.22 3.74
N LEU A 255 16.78 -6.39 4.46
CA LEU A 255 16.09 -7.68 4.55
C LEU A 255 15.59 -8.16 3.17
N ALA A 256 15.05 -7.25 2.36
CA ALA A 256 14.56 -7.55 1.02
C ALA A 256 15.69 -7.99 0.08
N VAL A 257 16.83 -7.31 0.13
CA VAL A 257 18.04 -7.65 -0.62
C VAL A 257 18.55 -9.04 -0.24
N LEU A 258 18.46 -9.41 1.03
CA LEU A 258 18.81 -10.74 1.55
C LEU A 258 17.71 -11.80 1.34
N GLY A 259 16.66 -11.50 0.58
CA GLY A 259 15.65 -12.48 0.15
C GLY A 259 14.44 -12.62 1.06
N ASN A 260 14.21 -11.68 1.99
CA ASN A 260 13.01 -11.69 2.80
C ASN A 260 11.75 -11.44 1.93
N LYS A 261 10.86 -12.44 1.86
CA LYS A 261 9.63 -12.39 1.03
C LYS A 261 8.68 -11.26 1.42
N LYS A 262 8.55 -11.00 2.73
CA LYS A 262 7.69 -9.95 3.28
C LYS A 262 8.11 -8.57 2.77
N TYR A 263 9.40 -8.29 2.70
CA TYR A 263 9.89 -7.00 2.23
C TYR A 263 10.27 -6.98 0.75
N ALA A 264 9.88 -7.97 -0.04
CA ALA A 264 10.39 -8.11 -1.41
C ALA A 264 10.13 -6.87 -2.31
N MET A 265 9.05 -6.11 -2.12
CA MET A 265 8.83 -4.83 -2.84
C MET A 265 9.85 -3.74 -2.48
N HIS A 266 10.36 -3.74 -1.24
CA HIS A 266 11.39 -2.81 -0.76
C HIS A 266 12.77 -3.10 -1.37
N LYS A 267 12.98 -4.24 -2.06
CA LYS A 267 14.25 -4.58 -2.71
C LYS A 267 14.63 -3.54 -3.78
N ASN A 268 13.65 -3.09 -4.56
CA ASN A 268 13.80 -2.06 -5.60
C ASN A 268 12.89 -0.84 -5.34
N TYR A 269 12.11 -0.86 -4.25
CA TYR A 269 10.99 0.04 -4.04
C TYR A 269 10.05 0.08 -5.25
N ASP A 270 9.70 -1.07 -5.82
CA ASP A 270 8.82 -1.10 -6.99
C ASP A 270 7.41 -0.58 -6.62
N LEU A 271 6.87 0.33 -7.44
CA LEU A 271 5.52 0.88 -7.25
C LEU A 271 4.46 -0.23 -7.33
N VAL A 272 4.66 -1.18 -8.26
CA VAL A 272 3.79 -2.35 -8.49
C VAL A 272 4.65 -3.59 -8.69
N ARG A 273 4.17 -4.74 -8.20
CA ARG A 273 4.68 -6.07 -8.57
C ARG A 273 3.53 -7.00 -8.95
N ILE A 274 3.84 -8.10 -9.62
CA ILE A 274 2.91 -9.21 -9.75
C ILE A 274 2.97 -10.02 -8.45
N ALA A 275 1.89 -10.02 -7.69
CA ALA A 275 1.70 -10.91 -6.56
C ALA A 275 1.03 -12.21 -7.04
N LYS A 276 1.40 -13.33 -6.42
CA LYS A 276 0.71 -14.61 -6.58
C LYS A 276 -0.05 -14.86 -5.28
N LEU A 277 -1.38 -14.95 -5.38
CA LEU A 277 -2.27 -15.27 -4.27
C LEU A 277 -2.20 -16.77 -3.93
N ASP A 278 -2.74 -17.17 -2.78
CA ASP A 278 -2.65 -18.55 -2.27
C ASP A 278 -3.42 -19.57 -3.13
N ASP A 279 -4.47 -19.13 -3.83
CA ASP A 279 -5.17 -19.91 -4.85
C ASP A 279 -4.43 -20.02 -6.19
N GLY A 280 -3.28 -19.34 -6.32
CA GLY A 280 -2.44 -19.33 -7.50
C GLY A 280 -2.76 -18.25 -8.55
N GLN A 281 -3.80 -17.45 -8.34
CA GLN A 281 -4.11 -16.31 -9.19
C GLN A 281 -3.05 -15.21 -9.06
N LYS A 282 -3.08 -14.27 -10.01
CA LYS A 282 -2.11 -13.17 -10.09
C LYS A 282 -2.83 -11.83 -10.08
N ALA A 283 -2.30 -10.89 -9.31
CA ALA A 283 -2.77 -9.52 -9.27
C ALA A 283 -1.59 -8.54 -9.23
N TYR A 284 -1.84 -7.28 -9.58
CA TYR A 284 -0.86 -6.21 -9.47
C TYR A 284 -0.88 -5.62 -8.06
N GLU A 285 0.01 -6.09 -7.19
CA GLU A 285 0.15 -5.52 -5.85
C GLU A 285 0.90 -4.20 -5.91
N PHE A 286 0.34 -3.15 -5.31
CA PHE A 286 0.97 -1.83 -5.27
C PHE A 286 1.42 -1.42 -3.87
N LEU A 287 2.45 -0.57 -3.83
CA LEU A 287 3.03 -0.04 -2.60
C LEU A 287 2.38 1.31 -2.27
N ARG A 288 1.79 1.46 -1.09
CA ARG A 288 1.28 2.76 -0.63
C ARG A 288 2.38 3.60 0.00
N PHE A 289 2.28 4.91 -0.20
CA PHE A 289 3.12 5.89 0.47
C PHE A 289 2.42 6.39 1.74
N ASP A 290 3.16 6.47 2.84
CA ASP A 290 2.71 7.04 4.12
C ASP A 290 3.82 7.95 4.65
N ASN A 291 3.51 9.23 4.84
CA ASN A 291 4.45 10.23 5.37
C ASN A 291 4.14 10.65 6.80
N TYR A 292 3.25 9.96 7.52
CA TYR A 292 2.93 10.35 8.87
C TYR A 292 4.16 10.20 9.78
N TRP A 293 4.50 11.27 10.48
CA TRP A 293 5.77 11.38 11.19
C TRP A 293 5.90 10.38 12.35
N LYS A 294 4.80 9.96 12.99
CA LYS A 294 4.84 8.88 14.01
C LYS A 294 5.02 7.48 13.39
N GLY A 295 4.95 7.39 12.07
CA GLY A 295 5.13 6.19 11.28
C GLY A 295 3.83 5.55 10.83
N VAL A 296 4.01 4.54 9.99
CA VAL A 296 2.97 3.74 9.34
C VAL A 296 1.85 3.31 10.28
N ALA A 297 0.60 3.51 9.86
CA ALA A 297 -0.63 3.04 10.53
C ALA A 297 -0.94 3.70 11.89
N THR A 298 -0.45 4.92 12.12
CA THR A 298 -0.82 5.72 13.32
C THR A 298 -1.58 7.02 12.99
N ALA A 299 -1.94 7.23 11.73
CA ALA A 299 -2.83 8.28 11.27
C ALA A 299 -3.89 7.71 10.30
N LEU A 300 -5.05 8.37 10.25
CA LEU A 300 -5.99 8.26 9.13
C LEU A 300 -5.24 8.66 7.85
N LEU A 301 -5.23 7.78 6.86
CA LEU A 301 -4.41 7.88 5.64
C LEU A 301 -4.90 9.02 4.73
N LEU A 302 -4.39 10.23 4.93
CA LEU A 302 -4.39 11.29 3.91
C LEU A 302 -3.11 11.16 3.08
N SER A 303 -3.23 10.55 1.90
CA SER A 303 -2.15 10.47 0.92
C SER A 303 -2.01 11.79 0.17
N ALA A 304 -1.36 12.79 0.77
CA ALA A 304 -1.04 14.03 0.08
C ALA A 304 0.42 14.45 0.31
N TRP A 305 1.08 14.78 -0.78
CA TRP A 305 2.47 15.20 -0.84
C TRP A 305 2.63 16.71 -0.76
N ARG A 306 3.66 17.13 -0.04
CA ARG A 306 4.19 18.50 -0.02
C ARG A 306 5.12 18.67 -1.24
N THR A 307 4.82 19.64 -2.11
CA THR A 307 5.77 20.16 -3.13
C THR A 307 6.89 20.95 -2.48
#